data_AF-X1EX63-F1
#
_entry.id   AF-X1EX63-F1
#
_cell.length_a   1.000
_cell.length_b   1.000
_cell.length_c   1.000
_cell.angle_alpha   90.00
_cell.angle_beta   90.00
_cell.angle_gamma   90.00
#
_symmetry.space_group_name_H-M   'P 1'
#
loop_
_entity.id
_entity.type
_entity.pdbx_description
1 polymer ?
#
loop_
_entity_poly.entity_id
_entity_poly.type
_entity_poly.pdbx_seq_one_letter_code
_entity_poly.pdbx_strand_id
1 'polypeptide(L)' 'MTDFNEKELEGLFQTLVDADKFSGVVLVAKEDEIIFEKAYGYACKNFEVPNQLDTKFNIGSLNKVITKIAILQL' A
#
# COMPACT_ATOMS: atom_id res chain seq x y z
N MET A 1 -2.65 22.89 8.07
CA MET A 1 -2.25 22.20 6.83
C MET A 1 -1.28 21.14 7.30
N THR A 2 -1.73 19.90 7.44
CA THR A 2 -1.02 18.84 8.17
C THR A 2 0.08 18.27 7.29
N ASP A 3 1.34 18.46 7.68
CA ASP A 3 2.47 17.75 7.10
C ASP A 3 2.45 16.31 7.64
N PHE A 4 2.45 15.32 6.75
CA PHE A 4 2.51 13.92 7.16
C PHE A 4 3.91 13.62 7.67
N ASN A 5 4.00 13.14 8.90
CA ASN A 5 5.26 12.75 9.52
C ASN A 5 5.52 11.27 9.26
N GLU A 6 6.64 10.94 8.61
CA GLU A 6 7.08 9.57 8.32
C GLU A 6 7.08 8.68 9.56
N LYS A 7 7.52 9.19 10.72
CA LYS A 7 7.55 8.43 11.98
C LYS A 7 6.16 8.11 12.52
N GLU A 8 5.21 9.02 12.33
CA GLU A 8 3.83 8.79 12.76
C GLU A 8 3.16 7.72 11.89
N LEU A 9 3.39 7.77 10.58
CA LEU A 9 2.93 6.75 9.65
C LEU A 9 3.57 5.40 9.95
N GLU A 10 4.88 5.37 10.18
CA GLU A 10 5.58 4.14 10.55
C GLU A 10 5.02 3.53 11.84
N GLY A 11 4.84 4.34 12.89
CA GLY A 11 4.27 3.88 14.16
C GLY A 11 2.83 3.36 14.02
N LEU A 12 2.00 4.02 13.21
CA LEU A 12 0.64 3.58 12.91
C LEU A 12 0.63 2.20 12.25
N PHE A 13 1.36 2.04 11.14
CA PHE A 13 1.37 0.77 10.41
C PHE A 13 2.07 -0.33 11.21
N GLN A 14 3.14 -0.02 11.94
CA GLN A 14 3.80 -1.01 12.80
C GLN A 14 2.84 -1.53 13.87
N THR A 15 2.04 -0.66 14.50
CA THR A 15 1.02 -1.08 15.48
C THR A 15 -0.01 -2.04 14.87
N LEU A 16 -0.41 -1.82 13.61
CA LEU A 16 -1.35 -2.70 12.90
C LEU A 16 -0.71 -4.04 12.51
N VAL A 17 0.57 -4.03 12.14
CA VAL A 17 1.35 -5.23 11.80
C VAL A 17 1.58 -6.10 13.02
N ASP A 18 1.99 -5.50 14.14
CA ASP A 18 2.22 -6.20 15.41
C ASP A 18 0.92 -6.83 15.93
N ALA A 19 -0.22 -6.19 15.66
CA ALA A 19 -1.55 -6.73 15.97
C ALA A 19 -2.06 -7.78 14.96
N ASP A 20 -1.26 -8.17 13.95
CA ASP A 20 -1.63 -9.07 12.84
C ASP A 20 -2.89 -8.60 12.08
N LYS A 21 -3.15 -7.29 12.06
CA LYS A 21 -4.28 -6.66 11.37
C LYS A 21 -3.92 -6.10 10.01
N PHE A 22 -2.64 -6.02 9.69
CA PHE A 22 -2.17 -5.51 8.42
C PHE A 22 -0.98 -6.31 7.89
N SER A 23 -1.03 -6.60 6.60
CA SER A 23 0.11 -7.08 5.83
C SER A 23 -0.07 -6.64 4.38
N GLY A 24 0.92 -5.94 3.84
CA GLY A 24 0.87 -5.38 2.50
C GLY A 24 1.91 -4.30 2.28
N VAL A 25 1.72 -3.50 1.24
CA VAL A 25 2.57 -2.36 0.89
C VAL A 25 1.74 -1.08 1.03
N VAL A 26 2.35 -0.04 1.58
CA VAL A 26 1.75 1.29 1.72
C VAL A 26 2.61 2.29 0.96
N LEU A 27 1.96 3.11 0.15
CA LEU A 27 2.55 4.29 -0.49
C LEU A 27 1.68 5.50 -0.16
N VAL A 28 2.30 6.55 0.35
CA VAL A 28 1.68 7.87 0.54
C VAL A 28 2.47 8.87 -0.29
N ALA A 29 1.77 9.58 -1.16
CA ALA A 29 2.32 10.65 -1.97
C ALA A 29 1.52 11.94 -1.73
N LYS A 30 2.21 13.07 -1.80
CA LYS A 30 1.62 14.40 -1.79
C LYS A 30 2.08 15.11 -3.05
N GLU A 31 1.11 15.49 -3.88
CA GLU A 31 1.39 15.98 -5.24
C GLU A 31 2.18 14.92 -6.02
N ASP A 32 3.37 15.26 -6.52
CA ASP A 32 4.23 14.38 -7.31
C ASP A 32 5.36 13.74 -6.46
N GLU A 33 5.38 13.97 -5.15
CA GLU A 33 6.42 13.44 -4.26
C GLU A 33 5.89 12.30 -3.39
N ILE A 34 6.62 11.18 -3.39
CA ILE A 34 6.41 10.08 -2.46
C ILE A 34 7.01 10.48 -1.11
N ILE A 35 6.17 10.55 -0.09
CA ILE A 35 6.57 10.96 1.27
C ILE A 35 6.65 9.78 2.24
N PHE A 36 6.13 8.62 1.85
CA PHE A 36 6.21 7.37 2.61
C PHE A 36 5.99 6.18 1.68
N GLU A 37 6.87 5.19 1.72
CA GLU A 37 6.71 3.95 0.98
C GLU A 37 7.35 2.79 1.75
N LYS A 38 6.55 1.78 2.14
CA LYS A 38 7.05 0.66 2.94
C LYS A 38 6.23 -0.62 2.76
N ALA A 39 6.91 -1.76 2.82
CA ALA A 39 6.32 -3.09 2.83
C ALA A 39 6.29 -3.67 4.25
N TYR A 40 5.22 -4.40 4.55
CA TYR A 40 4.94 -4.94 5.89
C TYR A 40 4.39 -6.36 5.85
N GLY A 41 4.85 -7.21 6.77
CA GLY A 41 4.36 -8.59 6.93
C GLY A 41 4.67 -9.49 5.72
N TYR A 42 3.82 -10.49 5.49
CA TYR A 42 4.01 -11.54 4.50
C TYR A 42 3.03 -11.45 3.33
N ALA A 43 3.54 -11.51 2.09
CA ALA A 43 2.75 -11.75 0.89
C ALA A 43 2.09 -13.13 0.92
N CYS A 44 2.76 -14.11 1.52
CA CYS A 44 2.17 -15.41 1.83
C CYS A 44 2.65 -15.93 3.18
N LYS A 45 1.76 -15.90 4.18
CA LYS A 45 2.07 -16.26 5.56
C LYS A 45 2.47 -17.74 5.72
N ASN A 46 1.83 -18.66 5.00
CA ASN A 46 2.12 -20.10 5.09
C ASN A 46 3.50 -20.49 4.56
N PHE A 47 4.04 -19.70 3.63
CA PHE A 47 5.36 -19.93 3.03
C PHE A 47 6.38 -18.91 3.53
N GLU A 48 6.02 -18.10 4.53
CA GLU A 48 6.87 -17.05 5.11
C GLU A 48 7.47 -16.11 4.06
N VAL A 49 6.74 -15.85 2.97
CA VAL A 49 7.19 -14.96 1.89
C VAL A 49 6.89 -13.52 2.29
N PRO A 50 7.89 -12.66 2.54
CA PRO A 50 7.67 -11.28 2.94
C PRO A 50 7.06 -10.46 1.80
N ASN A 51 6.29 -9.41 2.14
CA ASN A 51 5.95 -8.39 1.14
C ASN A 51 7.21 -7.62 0.74
N GLN A 52 7.25 -7.24 -0.53
CA GLN A 52 8.21 -6.32 -1.15
C GLN A 52 7.44 -5.16 -1.79
N LEU A 53 8.10 -4.02 -2.02
CA LEU A 53 7.44 -2.84 -2.61
C LEU A 53 6.78 -3.14 -3.97
N ASP A 54 7.31 -4.10 -4.72
CA ASP A 54 6.83 -4.55 -6.03
C ASP A 54 5.90 -5.78 -5.96
N THR A 55 5.46 -6.18 -4.75
CA THR A 55 4.51 -7.29 -4.59
C THR A 55 3.20 -6.99 -5.32
N LYS A 56 2.78 -7.92 -6.17
CA LYS A 56 1.55 -7.77 -6.95
C LYS A 56 0.34 -8.24 -6.15
N PHE A 57 -0.63 -7.35 -6.00
CA PHE A 57 -1.90 -7.64 -5.34
C PHE A 57 -3.04 -7.68 -6.36
N ASN A 58 -4.05 -8.52 -6.09
CA ASN A 58 -5.32 -8.43 -6.80
C ASN A 58 -6.11 -7.24 -6.23
N ILE A 59 -6.17 -6.14 -6.99
CA ILE A 59 -6.78 -4.88 -6.56
C ILE A 59 -8.32 -4.86 -6.72
N GLY A 60 -8.93 -5.97 -7.16
CA GLY A 60 -10.38 -6.14 -7.20
C GLY A 60 -11.12 -5.05 -7.96
N SER A 61 -12.07 -4.38 -7.30
CA SER A 61 -12.93 -3.37 -7.94
C SER A 61 -12.18 -2.12 -8.44
N LEU A 62 -10.94 -1.88 -8.02
CA LEU A 62 -10.12 -0.80 -8.58
C LEU A 62 -9.89 -0.97 -10.09
N ASN A 63 -9.91 -2.22 -10.60
CA ASN A 63 -9.83 -2.50 -12.04
C ASN A 63 -10.92 -1.77 -12.86
N LYS A 64 -12.08 -1.46 -12.26
CA LYS A 64 -13.18 -0.76 -12.96
C LYS A 64 -12.78 0.65 -13.40
N VAL A 65 -11.92 1.34 -12.63
CA VAL A 65 -11.44 2.68 -12.99
C VAL A 65 -10.62 2.61 -14.28
N ILE A 66 -9.76 1.60 -14.40
CA ILE A 66 -8.94 1.37 -15.59
C ILE A 66 -9.85 1.10 -16.81
N THR A 67 -10.84 0.22 -16.67
CA THR A 67 -11.82 -0.04 -17.75
C THR A 67 -12.59 1.23 -18.14
N LYS A 68 -13.01 2.05 -17.18
CA LYS A 68 -13.69 3.32 -17.45
C LYS A 68 -12.81 4.26 -18.26
N ILE A 69 -11.54 4.41 -17.90
CA ILE A 69 -10.58 5.26 -18.64
C ILE A 69 -10.42 4.72 -20.06
N ALA A 70 -10.25 3.41 -20.24
CA ALA A 70 -10.13 2.78 -21.54
C ALA A 70 -11.34 3.09 -22.44
N ILE A 71 -12.56 3.04 -21.91
CA ILE A 71 -13.78 3.38 -22.67
C ILE A 71 -13.82 4.87 -23.06
N LEU A 72 -13.40 5.78 -22.17
CA LEU A 72 -13.46 7.22 -22.40
C LEU A 72 -12.38 7.76 -23.36
N GLN A 73 -11.33 6.97 -23.63
CA GLN A 73 -10.23 7.32 -24.53
C GLN A 73 -10.41 6.82 -25.97
N LEU A 74 -11.49 6.06 -26.23
CA LEU A 74 -11.88 5.63 -27.58
C LEU A 74 -12.60 6.77 -28.33
#